data_AF-A0A521HQ76-F1
#
_entry.id   AF-A0A521HQ76-F1
#
_cell.length_a   1.000
_cell.length_b   1.000
_cell.length_c   1.000
_cell.angle_alpha   90.00
_cell.angle_beta   90.00
_cell.angle_gamma   90.00
#
_symmetry.space_group_name_H-M   'P 1'
#
loop_
_entity.id
_entity.type
_entity.pdbx_description
1 polymer ?
#
loop_
_entity_poly.entity_id
_entity_poly.type
_entity_poly.pdbx_seq_one_letter_code
_entity_poly.pdbx_strand_id
1 'polypeptide(L)'
;MSAPSPAPTQLRQGTLAALTAFTVWGLAPLYFRAVGSVPPFEIVAHRVLWSVVFLAGLLALVPSTGGFRGIWAIRRQPRLFGLLAITALLTGSNWVVFLWSIDAGRLIEASLGYFINPLVSVLLGWLFLGERLRPLQRAALGVAVAGVAWRVWQVGSAPWIPLFLAGTFGVYGLLRKRAPVDAIGGLFIETVITAPLALAWLAWLMQSGKMVFGSSLHVDAMLPLAGVLTAVPLALFAVGAKRLPLATVGFLQFIAPSLNFLLAVLVFREPFDSGQLVGFVLIWLALAIYSVDMLRAARSTT
;
A
#
# COMPACT_ATOMS: atom_id res chain seq x y z
N MET A 1 -1.32 -0.28 -30.22
CA MET A 1 -2.02 -1.55 -29.94
C MET A 1 -2.46 -1.55 -28.48
N SER A 2 -3.75 -1.40 -28.20
CA SER A 2 -4.31 -1.51 -26.84
C SER A 2 -4.16 -2.95 -26.35
N ALA A 3 -3.64 -3.14 -25.14
CA ALA A 3 -3.54 -4.47 -24.53
C ALA A 3 -4.93 -5.15 -24.51
N PRO A 4 -5.02 -6.47 -24.75
CA PRO A 4 -6.30 -7.17 -24.70
C PRO A 4 -6.95 -6.97 -23.32
N SER A 5 -8.26 -6.74 -23.32
CA SER A 5 -9.02 -6.54 -22.07
C SER A 5 -8.90 -7.82 -21.21
N PRO A 6 -8.58 -7.71 -19.92
CA PRO A 6 -8.43 -8.88 -19.05
C PRO A 6 -9.73 -9.69 -18.97
N ALA A 7 -9.60 -11.02 -18.93
CA ALA A 7 -10.76 -11.92 -18.83
C ALA A 7 -11.60 -11.62 -17.57
N PRO A 8 -12.93 -11.82 -17.57
CA PRO A 8 -13.82 -11.48 -16.45
C PRO A 8 -13.36 -12.08 -15.11
N THR A 9 -12.84 -13.31 -15.12
CA THR A 9 -12.29 -13.99 -13.93
C THR A 9 -11.06 -13.27 -13.38
N GLN A 10 -10.17 -12.76 -14.24
CA GLN A 10 -8.97 -12.03 -13.82
C GLN A 10 -9.33 -10.68 -13.19
N LEU A 11 -10.33 -9.98 -13.76
CA LEU A 11 -10.88 -8.74 -13.19
C LEU A 11 -11.49 -8.98 -11.81
N ARG A 12 -12.29 -10.03 -11.65
CA ARG A 12 -12.89 -10.40 -10.35
C ARG A 12 -11.81 -10.70 -9.31
N GLN A 13 -10.83 -11.53 -9.66
CA GLN A 13 -9.73 -11.86 -8.74
C GLN A 13 -8.88 -10.63 -8.39
N GLY A 14 -8.61 -9.75 -9.36
CA GLY A 14 -7.89 -8.49 -9.12
C GLY A 14 -8.65 -7.55 -8.18
N THR A 15 -9.97 -7.44 -8.37
CA THR A 15 -10.87 -6.64 -7.53
C THR A 15 -10.88 -7.15 -6.09
N LEU A 16 -11.09 -8.46 -5.90
CA LEU A 16 -11.08 -9.07 -4.57
C LEU A 16 -9.72 -8.90 -3.88
N ALA A 17 -8.61 -9.10 -4.61
CA ALA A 17 -7.28 -8.90 -4.04
C ALA A 17 -7.04 -7.46 -3.60
N ALA A 18 -7.35 -6.48 -4.45
CA ALA A 18 -7.20 -5.06 -4.12
C ALA A 18 -8.11 -4.64 -2.95
N LEU A 19 -9.39 -5.06 -2.95
CA LEU A 19 -10.32 -4.79 -1.85
C LEU A 19 -9.79 -5.33 -0.52
N THR A 20 -9.34 -6.58 -0.50
CA THR A 20 -8.77 -7.19 0.71
C THR A 20 -7.52 -6.45 1.15
N ALA A 21 -6.62 -6.08 0.24
CA ALA A 21 -5.41 -5.33 0.56
C ALA A 21 -5.73 -3.99 1.26
N PHE A 22 -6.61 -3.18 0.67
CA PHE A 22 -6.97 -1.88 1.23
C PHE A 22 -7.81 -1.97 2.50
N THR A 23 -8.61 -3.03 2.65
CA THR A 23 -9.34 -3.30 3.89
C THR A 23 -8.37 -3.65 5.02
N VAL A 24 -7.42 -4.54 4.78
CA VAL A 24 -6.40 -4.93 5.76
C VAL A 24 -5.56 -3.71 6.18
N TRP A 25 -5.14 -2.86 5.23
CA TRP A 25 -4.43 -1.61 5.57
C TRP A 25 -5.31 -0.61 6.33
N GLY A 26 -6.59 -0.49 6.00
CA GLY A 26 -7.53 0.36 6.72
C GLY A 26 -7.83 -0.10 8.15
N LEU A 27 -7.56 -1.38 8.47
CA LEU A 27 -7.69 -1.94 9.82
C LEU A 27 -6.35 -2.00 10.57
N ALA A 28 -5.23 -1.66 9.92
CA ALA A 28 -3.91 -1.68 10.52
C ALA A 28 -3.77 -0.83 11.81
N PRO A 29 -4.47 0.30 12.00
CA PRO A 29 -4.40 1.04 13.27
C PRO A 29 -4.79 0.21 14.51
N LEU A 30 -5.67 -0.79 14.38
CA LEU A 30 -6.02 -1.70 15.48
C LEU A 30 -4.80 -2.50 15.95
N TYR A 31 -4.04 -3.03 15.00
CA TYR A 31 -2.80 -3.76 15.28
C TYR A 31 -1.74 -2.84 15.89
N PHE A 32 -1.53 -1.65 15.32
CA PHE A 32 -0.52 -0.71 15.82
C PHE A 32 -0.84 -0.22 17.23
N ARG A 33 -2.12 -0.08 17.59
CA ARG A 33 -2.53 0.24 18.96
C ARG A 33 -2.27 -0.92 19.93
N ALA A 34 -2.45 -2.16 19.50
CA ALA A 34 -2.16 -3.34 20.31
C ALA A 34 -0.67 -3.51 20.60
N VAL A 35 0.21 -3.21 19.63
CA VAL A 35 1.68 -3.28 19.79
C VAL A 35 2.31 -1.96 20.23
N GLY A 36 1.52 -0.97 20.66
CA GLY A 36 1.94 0.42 20.86
C GLY A 36 3.06 0.66 21.87
N SER A 37 3.45 -0.35 22.66
CA SER A 37 4.62 -0.32 23.54
C SER A 37 5.96 -0.46 22.81
N VAL A 38 5.96 -0.90 21.55
CA VAL A 38 7.19 -1.17 20.77
C VAL A 38 7.56 0.06 19.92
N PRO A 39 8.83 0.50 19.93
CA PRO A 39 9.30 1.58 19.06
C PRO A 39 9.00 1.35 17.57
N PRO A 40 8.56 2.38 16.82
CA PRO A 40 8.14 2.21 15.41
C PRO A 40 9.20 1.59 14.48
N PHE A 41 10.48 1.95 14.67
CA PHE A 41 11.57 1.40 13.88
C PHE A 41 11.84 -0.08 14.18
N GLU A 42 11.64 -0.52 15.42
CA GLU A 42 11.73 -1.94 15.80
C GLU A 42 10.58 -2.73 15.15
N ILE A 43 9.36 -2.21 15.20
CA ILE A 43 8.20 -2.80 14.50
C ILE A 43 8.52 -2.99 13.02
N VAL A 44 9.04 -1.96 12.34
CA VAL A 44 9.35 -2.04 10.89
C VAL A 44 10.43 -3.08 10.60
N ALA A 45 11.47 -3.17 11.42
CA ALA A 45 12.51 -4.18 11.22
C ALA A 45 11.94 -5.61 11.37
N HIS A 46 11.13 -5.87 12.39
CA HIS A 46 10.43 -7.14 12.54
C HIS A 46 9.46 -7.42 11.38
N ARG A 47 8.71 -6.41 10.91
CA ARG A 47 7.83 -6.53 9.74
C ARG A 47 8.59 -7.05 8.52
N VAL A 48 9.80 -6.53 8.26
CA VAL A 48 10.62 -6.99 7.13
C VAL A 48 11.06 -8.44 7.32
N LEU A 49 11.64 -8.80 8.47
CA LEU A 49 12.17 -10.15 8.68
C LEU A 49 11.07 -11.22 8.69
N TRP A 50 9.98 -10.97 9.38
CA TRP A 50 8.86 -11.90 9.43
C TRP A 50 8.11 -11.96 8.09
N SER A 51 8.15 -10.91 7.28
CA SER A 51 7.69 -10.98 5.88
C SER A 51 8.56 -11.91 5.04
N VAL A 52 9.90 -11.91 5.22
CA VAL A 52 10.79 -12.86 4.53
C VAL A 52 10.40 -14.30 4.90
N VAL A 53 10.25 -14.59 6.19
CA VAL A 53 9.88 -15.93 6.67
C VAL A 53 8.53 -16.36 6.12
N PHE A 54 7.52 -15.49 6.22
CA PHE A 54 6.18 -15.77 5.71
C PHE A 54 6.16 -16.02 4.20
N LEU A 55 6.81 -15.15 3.42
CA LEU A 55 6.87 -15.28 1.96
C LEU A 55 7.70 -16.50 1.53
N ALA A 56 8.78 -16.83 2.22
CA ALA A 56 9.53 -18.07 2.01
C ALA A 56 8.64 -19.30 2.24
N GLY A 57 7.84 -19.29 3.30
CA GLY A 57 6.84 -20.32 3.57
C GLY A 57 5.81 -20.44 2.45
N LEU A 58 5.27 -19.31 1.96
CA LEU A 58 4.36 -19.31 0.81
C LEU A 58 5.01 -19.86 -0.47
N LEU A 59 6.27 -19.51 -0.75
CA LEU A 59 7.00 -20.05 -1.90
C LEU A 59 7.22 -21.57 -1.78
N ALA A 60 7.47 -22.07 -0.57
CA ALA A 60 7.63 -23.50 -0.33
C ALA A 60 6.30 -24.27 -0.46
N LEU A 61 5.21 -23.70 0.04
CA LEU A 61 3.93 -24.40 0.22
C LEU A 61 2.92 -24.16 -0.91
N VAL A 62 3.10 -23.13 -1.74
CA VAL A 62 2.15 -22.77 -2.81
C VAL A 62 2.78 -23.05 -4.18
N PRO A 63 2.47 -24.19 -4.82
CA PRO A 63 3.14 -24.62 -6.06
C PRO A 63 2.97 -23.63 -7.23
N SER A 64 1.85 -22.90 -7.27
CA SER A 64 1.56 -21.93 -8.32
C SER A 64 2.51 -20.73 -8.37
N THR A 65 3.36 -20.56 -7.35
CA THR A 65 4.41 -19.53 -7.32
C THR A 65 5.65 -19.92 -8.13
N GLY A 66 5.79 -21.19 -8.54
CA GLY A 66 7.03 -21.73 -9.11
C GLY A 66 8.13 -21.95 -8.06
N GLY A 67 7.84 -21.69 -6.78
CA GLY A 67 8.71 -21.85 -5.64
C GLY A 67 10.06 -21.16 -5.77
N PHE A 68 11.06 -21.67 -5.04
CA PHE A 68 12.40 -21.09 -5.06
C PHE A 68 13.08 -21.18 -6.44
N ARG A 69 12.71 -22.15 -7.29
CA ARG A 69 13.25 -22.26 -8.66
C ARG A 69 12.96 -21.01 -9.50
N GLY A 70 11.74 -20.45 -9.38
CA GLY A 70 11.37 -19.19 -10.02
C GLY A 70 12.24 -18.02 -9.56
N ILE A 71 12.53 -17.95 -8.26
CA ILE A 71 13.41 -16.93 -7.67
C ILE A 71 14.84 -17.04 -8.21
N TRP A 72 15.39 -18.25 -8.25
CA TRP A 72 16.73 -18.49 -8.79
C TRP A 72 16.85 -18.10 -10.26
N ALA A 73 15.80 -18.30 -11.06
CA ALA A 73 15.78 -17.88 -12.46
C ALA A 73 15.89 -16.36 -12.63
N ILE A 74 15.38 -15.56 -11.67
CA ILE A 74 15.45 -14.09 -11.73
C ILE A 74 16.88 -13.58 -11.59
N ARG A 75 17.77 -14.31 -10.91
CA ARG A 75 19.20 -13.95 -10.83
C ARG A 75 19.88 -13.90 -12.20
N ARG A 76 19.36 -14.64 -13.18
CA ARG A 76 19.84 -14.63 -14.57
C ARG A 76 19.24 -13.49 -15.41
N GLN A 77 18.37 -12.66 -14.81
CA GLN A 77 17.67 -11.55 -15.46
C GLN A 77 18.03 -10.22 -14.79
N PRO A 78 19.23 -9.66 -15.07
CA PRO A 78 19.75 -8.49 -14.35
C PRO A 78 18.83 -7.26 -14.44
N ARG A 79 18.11 -7.09 -15.57
CA ARG A 79 17.13 -6.00 -15.74
C ARG A 79 15.93 -6.15 -14.81
N LEU A 80 15.41 -7.37 -14.63
CA LEU A 80 14.30 -7.66 -13.72
C LEU A 80 14.75 -7.50 -12.26
N PHE A 81 15.94 -7.98 -11.93
CA PHE A 81 16.51 -7.79 -10.60
C PHE A 81 16.72 -6.30 -10.28
N GLY A 82 17.26 -5.51 -11.22
CA GLY A 82 17.39 -4.07 -11.07
C GLY A 82 16.04 -3.36 -10.87
N LEU A 83 15.01 -3.76 -11.63
CA LEU A 83 13.64 -3.26 -11.42
C LEU A 83 13.13 -3.57 -10.01
N LEU A 84 13.35 -4.80 -9.51
CA LEU A 84 12.95 -5.22 -8.17
C LEU A 84 13.71 -4.49 -7.07
N ALA A 85 14.99 -4.20 -7.29
CA ALA A 85 15.79 -3.36 -6.39
C ALA A 85 15.25 -1.94 -6.34
N ILE A 86 14.87 -1.34 -7.48
CA ILE A 86 14.22 -0.03 -7.51
C ILE A 86 12.90 -0.05 -6.75
N THR A 87 12.05 -1.06 -6.94
CA THR A 87 10.78 -1.16 -6.19
C THR A 87 10.99 -1.38 -4.70
N ALA A 88 12.04 -2.11 -4.31
CA ALA A 88 12.44 -2.25 -2.91
C ALA A 88 12.89 -0.91 -2.32
N LEU A 89 13.69 -0.13 -3.05
CA LEU A 89 14.13 1.21 -2.64
C LEU A 89 12.96 2.19 -2.52
N LEU A 90 12.02 2.18 -3.47
CA LEU A 90 10.81 3.00 -3.41
C LEU A 90 9.98 2.66 -2.17
N THR A 91 9.78 1.38 -1.89
CA THR A 91 9.01 0.94 -0.73
C THR A 91 9.76 1.24 0.58
N GLY A 92 11.06 0.94 0.65
CA GLY A 92 11.88 1.19 1.83
C GLY A 92 12.00 2.67 2.18
N SER A 93 12.28 3.53 1.19
CA SER A 93 12.33 4.99 1.39
C SER A 93 10.96 5.57 1.79
N ASN A 94 9.86 5.04 1.22
CA ASN A 94 8.51 5.40 1.64
C ASN A 94 8.28 5.14 3.14
N TRP A 95 8.64 3.94 3.63
CA TRP A 95 8.54 3.61 5.06
C TRP A 95 9.42 4.50 5.94
N VAL A 96 10.65 4.78 5.52
CA VAL A 96 11.57 5.64 6.28
C VAL A 96 11.03 7.06 6.40
N VAL A 97 10.57 7.67 5.30
CA VAL A 97 9.99 9.02 5.33
C VAL A 97 8.69 9.05 6.13
N PHE A 98 7.87 8.01 6.05
CA PHE A 98 6.68 7.88 6.90
C PHE A 98 7.04 7.84 8.38
N LEU A 99 7.99 6.99 8.79
CA LEU A 99 8.42 6.92 10.19
C LEU A 99 9.05 8.23 10.67
N TRP A 100 9.93 8.82 9.87
CA TRP A 100 10.54 10.11 10.16
C TRP A 100 9.48 11.21 10.32
N SER A 101 8.42 11.20 9.51
CA SER A 101 7.34 12.18 9.66
C SER A 101 6.60 12.07 10.98
N ILE A 102 6.45 10.85 11.52
CA ILE A 102 5.82 10.62 12.83
C ILE A 102 6.73 11.18 13.92
N ASP A 103 8.01 10.84 13.87
CA ASP A 103 9.04 11.30 14.81
C ASP A 103 9.16 12.84 14.81
N ALA A 104 9.11 13.45 13.64
CA ALA A 104 9.14 14.90 13.45
C ALA A 104 7.80 15.61 13.81
N GLY A 105 6.79 14.91 14.33
CA GLY A 105 5.48 15.48 14.68
C GLY A 105 4.62 15.89 13.47
N ARG A 106 4.96 15.42 12.27
CA ARG A 106 4.30 15.74 10.98
C ARG A 106 3.36 14.62 10.50
N LEU A 107 2.74 13.90 11.45
CA LEU A 107 1.82 12.79 11.16
C LEU A 107 0.64 13.22 10.27
N ILE A 108 0.09 14.43 10.48
CA ILE A 108 -1.02 14.96 9.67
C ILE A 108 -0.59 15.05 8.20
N GLU A 109 0.62 15.53 7.93
CA GLU A 109 1.15 15.59 6.56
C GLU A 109 1.36 14.20 5.96
N ALA A 110 1.91 13.24 6.72
CA ALA A 110 1.99 11.86 6.22
C ALA A 110 0.61 11.28 5.89
N SER A 111 -0.40 11.56 6.72
CA SER A 111 -1.77 11.09 6.50
C SER A 111 -2.39 11.65 5.22
N LEU A 112 -2.07 12.91 4.85
CA LEU A 112 -2.47 13.51 3.57
C LEU A 112 -1.95 12.72 2.37
N GLY A 113 -0.79 12.06 2.50
CA GLY A 113 -0.23 11.19 1.47
C GLY A 113 -1.20 10.08 1.05
N TYR A 114 -1.95 9.50 1.99
CA TYR A 114 -2.95 8.46 1.69
C TYR A 114 -4.14 8.97 0.89
N PHE A 115 -4.44 10.27 0.96
CA PHE A 115 -5.49 10.90 0.14
C PHE A 115 -4.99 11.26 -1.26
N ILE A 116 -3.71 11.61 -1.40
CA ILE A 116 -3.08 11.97 -2.67
C ILE A 116 -2.76 10.72 -3.50
N ASN A 117 -2.40 9.61 -2.85
CA ASN A 117 -1.98 8.35 -3.50
C ASN A 117 -2.98 7.79 -4.54
N PRO A 118 -4.30 7.76 -4.27
CA PRO A 118 -5.32 7.48 -5.27
C PRO A 118 -5.18 8.30 -6.56
N LEU A 119 -4.97 9.61 -6.43
CA LEU A 119 -4.88 10.55 -7.54
C LEU A 119 -3.60 10.32 -8.34
N VAL A 120 -2.48 10.08 -7.66
CA VAL A 120 -1.20 9.74 -8.30
C VAL A 120 -1.32 8.44 -9.08
N SER A 121 -1.99 7.42 -8.52
CA SER A 121 -2.22 6.15 -9.22
C SER A 121 -3.03 6.33 -10.50
N VAL A 122 -4.11 7.13 -10.45
CA VAL A 122 -4.92 7.48 -11.63
C VAL A 122 -4.08 8.24 -12.67
N LEU A 123 -3.31 9.23 -12.24
CA LEU A 123 -2.44 10.04 -13.09
C LEU A 123 -1.39 9.18 -13.81
N LEU A 124 -0.72 8.29 -13.09
CA LEU A 124 0.27 7.38 -13.64
C LEU A 124 -0.35 6.39 -14.63
N GLY A 125 -1.58 5.93 -14.37
CA GLY A 125 -2.32 5.08 -15.29
C GLY A 125 -2.61 5.79 -16.60
N TRP A 126 -3.04 7.05 -16.54
CA TRP A 126 -3.29 7.85 -17.72
C TRP A 126 -2.00 8.16 -18.51
N LEU A 127 -0.96 8.67 -17.84
CA LEU A 127 0.28 9.11 -18.48
C LEU A 127 1.11 7.96 -19.06
N PHE A 128 1.28 6.88 -18.30
CA PHE A 128 2.22 5.83 -18.68
C PHE A 128 1.54 4.62 -19.30
N LEU A 129 0.30 4.30 -18.92
CA LEU A 129 -0.40 3.10 -19.42
C LEU A 129 -1.42 3.42 -20.50
N GLY A 130 -1.65 4.71 -20.80
CA GLY A 130 -2.64 5.13 -21.79
C GLY A 130 -4.08 4.83 -21.36
N GLU A 131 -4.33 4.68 -20.05
CA GLU A 131 -5.65 4.39 -19.52
C GLU A 131 -6.59 5.59 -19.75
N ARG A 132 -7.69 5.37 -20.45
CA ARG A 132 -8.70 6.41 -20.71
C ARG A 132 -9.79 6.37 -19.66
N LEU A 133 -9.99 7.49 -18.97
CA LEU A 133 -11.06 7.63 -17.98
C LEU A 133 -12.41 7.88 -18.65
N ARG A 134 -13.42 7.14 -18.21
CA ARG A 134 -14.81 7.36 -18.62
C ARG A 134 -15.33 8.71 -18.09
N PRO A 135 -16.37 9.31 -18.68
CA PRO A 135 -16.92 10.59 -18.20
C PRO A 135 -17.23 10.62 -16.69
N LEU A 136 -17.85 9.57 -16.15
CA LEU A 136 -18.14 9.47 -14.71
C LEU A 136 -16.87 9.32 -13.87
N GLN A 137 -15.85 8.60 -14.35
CA GLN A 137 -14.56 8.49 -13.67
C GLN A 137 -13.81 9.83 -13.64
N ARG A 138 -13.93 10.64 -14.70
CA ARG A 138 -13.40 12.00 -14.73
C ARG A 138 -14.11 12.91 -13.73
N ALA A 139 -15.43 12.81 -13.63
CA ALA A 139 -16.21 13.52 -12.62
C ALA A 139 -15.79 13.11 -11.20
N ALA A 140 -15.70 11.80 -10.93
CA ALA A 140 -15.22 11.27 -9.65
C ALA A 140 -13.81 11.76 -9.32
N LEU A 141 -12.89 11.76 -10.30
CA LEU A 141 -11.54 12.29 -10.13
C LEU A 141 -11.56 13.78 -9.79
N GLY A 142 -12.39 14.59 -10.46
CA GLY A 142 -12.55 16.01 -10.16
C GLY A 142 -13.01 16.27 -8.72
N VAL A 143 -13.99 15.51 -8.24
CA VAL A 143 -14.46 15.58 -6.85
C VAL A 143 -13.36 15.18 -5.87
N ALA A 144 -12.62 14.11 -6.16
CA ALA A 144 -11.52 13.65 -5.31
C ALA A 144 -10.36 14.67 -5.25
N VAL A 145 -10.01 15.29 -6.39
CA VAL A 145 -9.01 16.37 -6.46
C VAL A 145 -9.46 17.57 -5.63
N ALA A 146 -10.74 17.96 -5.70
CA ALA A 146 -11.27 19.05 -4.89
C ALA A 146 -11.18 18.74 -3.38
N GLY A 147 -11.51 17.51 -2.98
CA GLY A 147 -11.37 17.06 -1.59
C GLY A 147 -9.92 17.10 -1.10
N VAL A 148 -8.96 16.64 -1.92
CA VAL A 148 -7.53 16.72 -1.59
C VAL A 148 -7.03 18.17 -1.54
N ALA A 149 -7.42 19.00 -2.49
CA ALA A 149 -7.04 20.41 -2.52
C ALA A 149 -7.53 21.16 -1.26
N TRP A 150 -8.76 20.89 -0.83
CA TRP A 150 -9.31 21.39 0.43
C TRP A 150 -8.47 20.99 1.64
N ARG A 151 -8.04 19.73 1.70
CA ARG A 151 -7.20 19.23 2.80
C ARG A 151 -5.79 19.81 2.79
N VAL A 152 -5.19 19.99 1.61
CA VAL A 152 -3.88 20.65 1.46
C VAL A 152 -3.97 22.11 1.89
N TRP A 153 -5.03 22.82 1.52
CA TRP A 153 -5.23 24.22 1.91
C TRP A 153 -5.30 24.40 3.43
N GLN A 154 -5.98 23.49 4.14
CA GLN A 154 -6.03 23.51 5.62
C GLN A 154 -4.67 23.30 6.29
N VAL A 155 -3.76 22.53 5.67
CA VAL A 155 -2.43 22.27 6.25
C VAL A 155 -1.49 23.47 6.09
N GLY A 156 -1.73 24.35 5.11
CA GLY A 156 -1.05 25.64 4.99
C GLY A 156 0.45 25.59 4.63
N SER A 157 1.01 24.40 4.40
CA SER A 157 2.42 24.18 4.05
C SER A 157 2.57 23.39 2.75
N ALA A 158 3.75 23.49 2.12
CA ALA A 158 4.05 22.74 0.91
C ALA A 158 4.04 21.22 1.20
N PRO A 159 3.16 20.42 0.54
CA PRO A 159 2.85 19.04 0.93
C PRO A 159 3.91 18.04 0.45
N TRP A 160 5.20 18.30 0.68
CA TRP A 160 6.28 17.48 0.12
C TRP A 160 6.30 16.05 0.68
N ILE A 161 6.02 15.84 1.97
CA ILE A 161 5.88 14.48 2.56
C ILE A 161 4.73 13.74 1.85
N PRO A 162 3.49 14.29 1.83
CA PRO A 162 2.37 13.68 1.11
C PRO A 162 2.71 13.30 -0.34
N LEU A 163 3.36 14.22 -1.08
CA LEU A 163 3.75 14.02 -2.47
C LEU A 163 4.83 12.94 -2.62
N PHE A 164 5.80 12.90 -1.72
CA PHE A 164 6.83 11.86 -1.71
C PHE A 164 6.22 10.49 -1.44
N LEU A 165 5.36 10.36 -0.43
CA LEU A 165 4.72 9.10 -0.07
C LEU A 165 3.79 8.61 -1.18
N ALA A 166 2.94 9.49 -1.72
CA ALA A 166 2.04 9.16 -2.82
C ALA A 166 2.81 8.84 -4.11
N GLY A 167 3.85 9.62 -4.43
CA GLY A 167 4.69 9.43 -5.60
C GLY A 167 5.44 8.11 -5.59
N THR A 168 6.15 7.80 -4.49
CA THR A 168 6.90 6.55 -4.35
C THR A 168 6.00 5.32 -4.40
N PHE A 169 4.85 5.33 -3.72
CA PHE A 169 3.91 4.21 -3.75
C PHE A 169 3.19 4.06 -5.10
N GLY A 170 2.81 5.18 -5.74
CA GLY A 170 2.21 5.16 -7.07
C GLY A 170 3.17 4.61 -8.12
N VAL A 171 4.43 5.06 -8.12
CA VAL A 171 5.48 4.55 -9.02
C VAL A 171 5.77 3.09 -8.72
N TYR A 172 5.84 2.69 -7.44
CA TYR A 172 5.92 1.29 -7.05
C TYR A 172 4.79 0.45 -7.69
N GLY A 173 3.53 0.90 -7.56
CA GLY A 173 2.38 0.24 -8.19
C GLY A 173 2.49 0.11 -9.71
N LEU A 174 2.93 1.18 -10.39
CA LEU A 174 3.16 1.19 -11.84
C LEU A 174 4.26 0.19 -12.26
N LEU A 175 5.39 0.18 -11.56
CA LEU A 175 6.50 -0.73 -11.84
C LEU A 175 6.11 -2.18 -11.58
N ARG A 176 5.44 -2.47 -10.46
CA ARG A 176 4.93 -3.81 -10.13
C ARG A 176 3.91 -4.31 -11.14
N LYS A 177 3.05 -3.43 -11.65
CA LYS A 177 2.09 -3.76 -12.72
C LYS A 177 2.80 -4.22 -14.00
N ARG A 178 3.93 -3.60 -14.35
CA ARG A 178 4.72 -3.92 -15.56
C ARG A 178 5.74 -5.04 -15.36
N ALA A 179 6.15 -5.31 -14.12
CA ALA A 179 7.19 -6.28 -13.83
C ALA A 179 6.75 -7.70 -14.24
N PRO A 180 7.51 -8.43 -15.08
CA PRO A 180 7.20 -9.79 -15.52
C PRO A 180 7.56 -10.86 -14.45
N VAL A 181 7.04 -10.69 -13.23
CA VAL A 181 7.27 -11.58 -12.09
C VAL A 181 5.98 -11.76 -11.32
N ASP A 182 5.75 -12.92 -10.70
CA ASP A 182 4.56 -13.10 -9.88
C ASP A 182 4.58 -12.19 -8.63
N ALA A 183 3.41 -11.99 -8.02
CA ALA A 183 3.26 -11.06 -6.91
C ALA A 183 4.08 -11.48 -5.68
N ILE A 184 4.10 -12.78 -5.35
CA ILE A 184 4.75 -13.32 -4.15
C ILE A 184 6.27 -13.34 -4.36
N GLY A 185 6.74 -13.89 -5.49
CA GLY A 185 8.16 -14.00 -5.77
C GLY A 185 8.86 -12.65 -5.90
N GLY A 186 8.21 -11.68 -6.56
CA GLY A 186 8.75 -10.32 -6.64
C GLY A 186 8.80 -9.63 -5.28
N LEU A 187 7.76 -9.77 -4.45
CA LEU A 187 7.75 -9.21 -3.09
C LEU A 187 8.77 -9.89 -2.17
N PHE A 188 8.98 -11.20 -2.32
CA PHE A 188 10.02 -11.93 -1.59
C PHE A 188 11.41 -11.35 -1.87
N ILE A 189 11.74 -11.13 -3.15
CA ILE A 189 13.03 -10.53 -3.54
C ILE A 189 13.15 -9.11 -2.97
N GLU A 190 12.11 -8.28 -3.10
CA GLU A 190 12.10 -6.91 -2.54
C GLU A 190 12.36 -6.91 -1.02
N THR A 191 11.73 -7.84 -0.31
CA THR A 191 11.86 -7.97 1.14
C THR A 191 13.24 -8.49 1.52
N VAL A 192 13.79 -9.47 0.79
CA VAL A 192 15.16 -9.98 1.00
C VAL A 192 16.21 -8.91 0.73
N ILE A 193 16.02 -8.03 -0.26
CA ILE A 193 16.91 -6.90 -0.51
C ILE A 193 16.91 -5.92 0.67
N THR A 194 15.77 -5.76 1.34
CA THR A 194 15.60 -4.83 2.46
C THR A 194 16.03 -5.46 3.81
N ALA A 195 16.01 -6.79 3.92
CA ALA A 195 16.27 -7.54 5.15
C ALA A 195 17.64 -7.25 5.82
N PRO A 196 18.76 -7.04 5.09
CA PRO A 196 20.03 -6.68 5.71
C PRO A 196 19.96 -5.42 6.56
N LEU A 197 19.21 -4.40 6.12
CA LEU A 197 19.03 -3.16 6.87
C LEU A 197 18.21 -3.40 8.15
N ALA A 198 17.16 -4.22 8.07
CA ALA A 198 16.37 -4.61 9.23
C ALA A 198 17.19 -5.43 10.24
N LEU A 199 18.00 -6.38 9.78
CA LEU A 199 18.91 -7.16 10.63
C LEU A 199 19.93 -6.25 11.32
N ALA A 200 20.57 -5.34 10.57
CA ALA A 200 21.53 -4.39 11.14
C ALA A 200 20.90 -3.52 12.22
N TRP A 201 19.67 -3.03 12.00
CA TRP A 201 18.92 -2.25 12.98
C TRP A 201 18.59 -3.04 14.25
N LEU A 202 18.07 -4.26 14.12
CA LEU A 202 17.78 -5.11 15.29
C LEU A 202 19.06 -5.49 16.04
N ALA A 203 20.16 -5.79 15.34
CA ALA A 203 21.45 -6.07 15.97
C ALA A 203 21.95 -4.87 16.79
N TRP A 204 21.75 -3.65 16.29
CA TRP A 204 22.07 -2.42 17.03
C TRP A 204 21.15 -2.19 18.24
N LEU A 205 19.84 -2.44 18.12
CA LEU A 205 18.90 -2.36 19.25
C LEU A 205 19.24 -3.36 20.36
N MET A 206 19.62 -4.58 19.97
CA MET A 206 20.04 -5.63 20.88
C MET A 206 21.31 -5.22 21.65
N GLN A 207 22.33 -4.74 20.95
CA GLN A 207 23.59 -4.28 21.56
C GLN A 207 23.41 -3.05 22.45
N SER A 208 22.46 -2.18 22.12
CA SER A 208 22.16 -0.98 22.92
C SER A 208 21.21 -1.23 24.10
N GLY A 209 20.72 -2.47 24.27
CA GLY A 209 19.77 -2.82 25.33
C GLY A 209 18.38 -2.18 25.17
N LYS A 210 18.05 -1.73 23.95
CA LYS A 210 16.79 -1.01 23.62
C LYS A 210 15.75 -1.88 22.93
N MET A 211 16.08 -3.14 22.65
CA MET A 211 15.17 -4.09 22.01
C MET A 211 14.02 -4.45 22.96
N VAL A 212 12.79 -4.27 22.51
CA VAL A 212 11.58 -4.65 23.25
C VAL A 212 11.16 -6.09 22.92
N PHE A 213 11.52 -6.61 21.75
CA PHE A 213 11.38 -8.04 21.44
C PHE A 213 12.14 -8.90 22.46
N GLY A 214 11.47 -9.90 23.00
CA GLY A 214 11.92 -10.72 24.13
C GLY A 214 11.47 -10.22 25.51
N SER A 215 10.81 -9.04 25.59
CA SER A 215 10.37 -8.48 26.89
C SER A 215 9.08 -9.12 27.42
N SER A 216 8.21 -9.64 26.55
CA SER A 216 6.97 -10.29 26.95
C SER A 216 6.43 -11.21 25.86
N LEU A 217 5.74 -12.28 26.27
CA LEU A 217 5.11 -13.22 25.35
C LEU A 217 4.09 -12.54 24.41
N HIS A 218 3.43 -11.48 24.89
CA HIS A 218 2.48 -10.72 24.08
C HIS A 218 3.18 -10.02 22.90
N VAL A 219 4.25 -9.27 23.18
CA VAL A 219 5.04 -8.57 22.15
C VAL A 219 5.66 -9.58 21.18
N ASP A 220 6.18 -10.69 21.70
CA ASP A 220 6.86 -11.72 20.91
C ASP A 220 5.90 -12.47 19.98
N ALA A 221 4.63 -12.58 20.36
CA ALA A 221 3.58 -13.12 19.50
C ALA A 221 3.05 -12.10 18.48
N MET A 222 3.00 -10.81 18.84
CA MET A 222 2.48 -9.75 17.95
C MET A 222 3.47 -9.40 16.83
N LEU A 223 4.76 -9.25 17.12
CA LEU A 223 5.75 -8.79 16.13
C LEU A 223 5.89 -9.70 14.88
N PRO A 224 5.78 -11.03 14.97
CA PRO A 224 5.66 -11.89 13.79
C PRO A 224 4.44 -11.61 12.92
N LEU A 225 3.28 -11.31 13.53
CA LEU A 225 2.06 -10.97 12.82
C LEU A 225 2.20 -9.66 12.04
N ALA A 226 3.06 -8.74 12.49
CA ALA A 226 3.40 -7.53 11.76
C ALA A 226 3.92 -7.85 10.34
N GLY A 227 4.73 -8.90 10.20
CA GLY A 227 5.23 -9.38 8.92
C GLY A 227 4.11 -9.87 8.01
N VAL A 228 3.21 -10.70 8.54
CA VAL A 228 2.03 -11.18 7.81
C VAL A 228 1.13 -10.01 7.38
N LEU A 229 0.84 -9.09 8.30
CA LEU A 229 0.04 -7.88 8.08
C LEU A 229 0.66 -6.95 7.03
N THR A 230 1.95 -7.09 6.74
CA THR A 230 2.64 -6.32 5.69
C THR A 230 2.67 -7.07 4.37
N ALA A 231 3.12 -8.33 4.40
CA ALA A 231 3.33 -9.13 3.20
C ALA A 231 2.02 -9.47 2.49
N VAL A 232 0.96 -9.82 3.23
CA VAL A 232 -0.35 -10.19 2.66
C VAL A 232 -0.96 -9.05 1.84
N PRO A 233 -1.20 -7.84 2.39
CA PRO A 233 -1.79 -6.77 1.60
C PRO A 233 -0.87 -6.29 0.48
N LEU A 234 0.46 -6.29 0.63
CA LEU A 234 1.37 -5.95 -0.47
C LEU A 234 1.29 -6.97 -1.63
N ALA A 235 1.24 -8.27 -1.32
CA ALA A 235 1.09 -9.31 -2.33
C ALA A 235 -0.26 -9.19 -3.04
N LEU A 236 -1.34 -8.99 -2.29
CA LEU A 236 -2.69 -8.80 -2.83
C LEU A 236 -2.81 -7.50 -3.65
N PHE A 237 -2.19 -6.41 -3.20
CA PHE A 237 -2.07 -5.17 -3.96
C PHE A 237 -1.35 -5.41 -5.28
N ALA A 238 -0.22 -6.13 -5.28
CA ALA A 238 0.51 -6.43 -6.51
C ALA A 238 -0.32 -7.30 -7.49
N VAL A 239 -1.12 -8.24 -6.99
CA VAL A 239 -2.10 -8.98 -7.79
C VAL A 239 -3.16 -8.04 -8.38
N GLY A 240 -3.72 -7.15 -7.57
CA GLY A 240 -4.70 -6.14 -8.00
C GLY A 240 -4.13 -5.20 -9.06
N ALA A 241 -2.95 -4.63 -8.82
CA ALA A 241 -2.24 -3.73 -9.73
C ALA A 241 -1.98 -4.35 -11.10
N LYS A 242 -1.64 -5.64 -11.16
CA LYS A 242 -1.45 -6.36 -12.42
C LYS A 242 -2.75 -6.56 -13.20
N ARG A 243 -3.84 -6.85 -12.50
CA ARG A 243 -5.10 -7.32 -13.12
C ARG A 243 -6.14 -6.23 -13.35
N LEU A 244 -6.02 -5.09 -12.67
CA LEU A 244 -6.93 -3.96 -12.78
C LEU A 244 -6.26 -2.78 -13.46
N PRO A 245 -7.02 -1.89 -14.13
CA PRO A 245 -6.52 -0.56 -14.47
C PRO A 245 -5.96 0.14 -13.22
N LEU A 246 -4.84 0.85 -13.36
CA LEU A 246 -4.22 1.57 -12.24
C LEU A 246 -5.15 2.67 -11.72
N ALA A 247 -5.99 3.26 -12.58
CA ALA A 247 -7.08 4.14 -12.16
C ALA A 247 -8.06 3.45 -11.20
N THR A 248 -8.48 2.21 -11.48
CA THR A 248 -9.34 1.42 -10.58
C THR A 248 -8.68 1.17 -9.24
N VAL A 249 -7.40 0.79 -9.25
CA VAL A 249 -6.62 0.60 -8.02
C VAL A 249 -6.55 1.91 -7.23
N GLY A 250 -6.36 3.04 -7.90
CA GLY A 250 -6.40 4.37 -7.28
C GLY A 250 -7.70 4.62 -6.54
N PHE A 251 -8.86 4.39 -7.15
CA PHE A 251 -10.14 4.55 -6.44
C PHE A 251 -10.29 3.58 -5.25
N LEU A 252 -9.90 2.31 -5.42
CA LEU A 252 -9.97 1.34 -4.32
C LEU A 252 -9.06 1.71 -3.13
N GLN A 253 -7.97 2.47 -3.35
CA GLN A 253 -7.11 2.94 -2.27
C GLN A 253 -7.84 3.83 -1.26
N PHE A 254 -8.90 4.55 -1.64
CA PHE A 254 -9.67 5.40 -0.71
C PHE A 254 -10.40 4.60 0.39
N ILE A 255 -10.50 3.27 0.25
CA ILE A 255 -11.05 2.39 1.29
C ILE A 255 -10.20 2.47 2.57
N ALA A 256 -8.87 2.41 2.45
CA ALA A 256 -7.98 2.42 3.60
C ALA A 256 -8.10 3.71 4.46
N PRO A 257 -7.98 4.93 3.92
CA PRO A 257 -8.17 6.15 4.71
C PRO A 257 -9.61 6.31 5.21
N SER A 258 -10.63 5.80 4.50
CA SER A 258 -12.01 5.80 4.99
C SER A 258 -12.20 4.92 6.21
N LEU A 259 -11.62 3.71 6.22
CA LEU A 259 -11.66 2.81 7.37
C LEU A 259 -10.86 3.38 8.54
N ASN A 260 -9.66 3.94 8.29
CA ASN A 260 -8.87 4.62 9.33
C ASN A 260 -9.69 5.73 10.01
N PHE A 261 -10.42 6.53 9.21
CA PHE A 261 -11.29 7.57 9.73
C PHE A 261 -12.43 7.03 10.59
N LEU A 262 -13.13 6.01 10.12
CA LEU A 262 -14.20 5.37 10.88
C LEU A 262 -13.67 4.77 12.19
N LEU A 263 -12.48 4.18 12.19
CA LEU A 263 -11.84 3.69 13.42
C LEU A 263 -11.49 4.83 14.38
N ALA A 264 -10.89 5.91 13.88
CA ALA A 264 -10.53 7.07 14.70
C ALA A 264 -11.74 7.65 15.43
N VAL A 265 -12.88 7.81 14.74
CA VAL A 265 -14.11 8.38 15.31
C VAL A 265 -14.89 7.38 16.15
N LEU A 266 -15.19 6.20 15.61
CA LEU A 266 -16.15 5.27 16.25
C LEU A 266 -15.51 4.40 17.33
N VAL A 267 -14.25 3.99 17.13
CA VAL A 267 -13.55 3.06 18.02
C VAL A 267 -12.63 3.82 18.97
N PHE A 268 -11.81 4.73 18.44
CA PHE A 268 -10.82 5.46 19.23
C PHE A 268 -11.38 6.73 19.86
N ARG A 269 -12.56 7.19 19.42
CA ARG A 269 -13.27 8.38 19.92
C ARG A 269 -12.39 9.63 19.92
N GLU A 270 -11.56 9.77 18.89
CA GLU A 270 -10.72 10.95 18.71
C GLU A 270 -11.58 12.17 18.38
N PRO A 271 -11.24 13.35 18.93
CA PRO A 271 -11.96 14.58 18.61
C PRO A 271 -11.78 14.90 17.13
N PHE A 272 -12.89 15.13 16.45
CA PHE A 272 -12.90 15.32 15.01
C PHE A 272 -13.29 16.75 14.64
N ASP A 273 -12.51 17.34 13.74
CA ASP A 273 -12.76 18.67 13.21
C ASP A 273 -13.74 18.60 12.01
N SER A 274 -14.71 19.50 12.01
CA SER A 274 -15.66 19.70 10.91
C SER A 274 -15.00 19.89 9.54
N GLY A 275 -13.82 20.51 9.49
CA GLY A 275 -13.03 20.71 8.27
C GLY A 275 -12.50 19.41 7.67
N GLN A 276 -12.23 18.40 8.51
CA GLN A 276 -11.84 17.06 8.08
C GLN A 276 -13.02 16.31 7.46
N LEU A 277 -14.25 16.50 7.99
CA LEU A 277 -15.47 15.83 7.50
C LEU A 277 -15.73 16.11 6.03
N VAL A 278 -15.61 17.39 5.65
CA VAL A 278 -15.87 17.85 4.27
C VAL A 278 -14.98 17.09 3.27
N GLY A 279 -13.70 16.90 3.60
CA GLY A 279 -12.79 16.12 2.76
C GLY A 279 -13.24 14.68 2.58
N PHE A 280 -13.63 14.01 3.66
CA PHE A 280 -14.12 12.62 3.61
C PHE A 280 -15.44 12.49 2.85
N VAL A 281 -16.38 13.43 3.04
CA VAL A 281 -17.66 13.43 2.31
C VAL A 281 -17.42 13.56 0.81
N LEU A 282 -16.50 14.43 0.38
CA LEU A 282 -16.14 14.56 -1.04
C LEU A 282 -15.52 13.26 -1.57
N ILE A 283 -14.64 12.60 -0.81
CA ILE A 283 -14.05 11.32 -1.21
C ILE A 283 -15.11 10.23 -1.32
N TRP A 284 -16.05 10.14 -0.36
CA TRP A 284 -17.14 9.17 -0.41
C TRP A 284 -18.08 9.44 -1.57
N LEU A 285 -18.34 10.71 -1.90
CA LEU A 285 -19.08 11.08 -3.11
C LEU A 285 -18.34 10.63 -4.38
N ALA A 286 -17.02 10.86 -4.46
CA ALA A 286 -16.20 10.38 -5.58
C ALA A 286 -16.25 8.85 -5.71
N LEU A 287 -16.17 8.13 -4.60
CA LEU A 287 -16.30 6.67 -4.55
C LEU A 287 -17.69 6.17 -4.97
N ALA A 288 -18.75 6.86 -4.57
CA ALA A 288 -20.11 6.54 -4.97
C ALA A 288 -20.29 6.71 -6.49
N ILE A 289 -19.82 7.84 -7.05
CA ILE A 289 -19.83 8.09 -8.50
C ILE A 289 -19.05 7.00 -9.25
N TYR A 290 -17.85 6.66 -8.75
CA TYR A 290 -17.03 5.61 -9.34
C TYR A 290 -17.70 4.23 -9.31
N SER A 291 -18.32 3.88 -8.18
CA SER A 291 -19.04 2.62 -8.01
C SER A 291 -20.22 2.51 -8.97
N VAL A 292 -20.96 3.60 -9.17
CA VAL A 292 -22.07 3.66 -10.15
C VAL A 292 -21.57 3.46 -11.58
N ASP A 293 -20.44 4.09 -11.96
CA ASP A 293 -19.81 3.87 -13.27
C ASP A 293 -19.45 2.39 -13.48
N MET A 294 -18.84 1.76 -12.47
CA MET A 294 -18.47 0.34 -12.52
C MET A 294 -19.68 -0.59 -12.66
N LEU A 295 -20.76 -0.32 -11.93
CA LEU A 295 -22.00 -1.11 -12.04
C LEU A 295 -22.68 -0.95 -13.40
N ARG A 296 -22.70 0.28 -13.95
CA ARG A 296 -23.22 0.54 -15.30
C ARG A 296 -22.37 -0.15 -16.36
N ALA A 297 -21.05 -0.12 -16.20
CA ALA A 297 -20.10 -0.80 -17.07
C ALA A 297 -20.35 -2.32 -17.11
N ALA A 298 -20.48 -2.94 -15.94
CA ALA A 298 -20.69 -4.38 -15.83
C ALA A 298 -22.00 -4.81 -16.51
N ARG A 299 -23.08 -4.05 -16.28
CA ARG A 299 -24.40 -4.31 -16.89
C ARG A 299 -24.42 -4.13 -18.40
N SER A 300 -23.61 -3.23 -18.96
CA SER A 300 -23.51 -3.05 -20.42
C SER A 300 -22.75 -4.16 -21.15
N THR A 301 -22.02 -5.01 -20.41
CA THR A 301 -21.26 -6.15 -20.92
C THR A 301 -21.94 -7.51 -20.67
N THR A 302 -23.12 -7.51 -20.04
CA THR A 302 -23.96 -8.70 -19.83
C THR A 302 -25.14 -8.61 -20.77
#